data_AF-A0A6A6NDF0-F1
#
_entry.id   AF-A0A6A6NDF0-F1
#
_cell.length_a   1.000
_cell.length_b   1.000
_cell.length_c   1.000
_cell.angle_alpha   90.00
_cell.angle_beta   90.00
_cell.angle_gamma   90.00
#
_symmetry.space_group_name_H-M   'P 1'
#
loop_
_entity.id
_entity.type
_entity.pdbx_description
1 polymer ?
#
loop_
_entity_poly.entity_id
_entity_poly.type
_entity_poly.pdbx_seq_one_letter_code
_entity_poly.pdbx_strand_id
1 'polypeptide(L)'
;MGCESCDSLGKKQLVRTGLHLVVDGNLIVLTGSFSILSYCDFGQVCAVHLHPRLPEFLDVAAKQLNTTKLKETVSVANNACWAIGELAVKVHQEISPVVMTVISCLVPILQHSEELNKSLIENSAITLGRLAWVCPELVSPHMEHFMQSWCIALSTIRDDIEKEDAFRGLCAMARANPSGALSSLVFMC
;
A
#
# COMPACT_ATOMS: atom_id res chain seq x y z
N MET A 1 -7.28 -21.90 -33.62
CA MET A 1 -8.37 -21.23 -32.87
C MET A 1 -8.44 -21.86 -31.48
N GLY A 2 -7.46 -21.54 -30.61
CA GLY A 2 -7.45 -21.93 -29.21
C GLY A 2 -8.00 -20.76 -28.41
N CYS A 3 -9.15 -20.96 -27.78
CA CYS A 3 -10.03 -19.88 -27.33
C CYS A 3 -9.47 -19.16 -26.10
N GLU A 4 -9.09 -17.88 -26.26
CA GLU A 4 -8.70 -16.89 -25.23
C GLU A 4 -9.73 -16.71 -24.09
N SER A 5 -10.88 -17.38 -24.17
CA SER A 5 -12.00 -17.25 -23.23
C SER A 5 -11.81 -18.02 -21.91
N CYS A 6 -11.07 -19.14 -21.91
CA CYS A 6 -10.83 -19.96 -20.70
C CYS A 6 -9.91 -19.28 -19.67
N ASP A 7 -8.92 -18.50 -20.13
CA ASP A 7 -7.98 -17.81 -19.25
C ASP A 7 -8.65 -16.62 -18.53
N SER A 8 -9.65 -15.99 -19.18
CA SER A 8 -10.46 -14.93 -18.55
C SER A 8 -11.42 -15.46 -17.48
N LEU A 9 -11.96 -16.67 -17.65
CA LEU A 9 -12.94 -17.26 -16.72
C LEU A 9 -12.28 -17.70 -15.40
N GLY A 10 -11.08 -18.28 -15.48
CA GLY A 10 -10.28 -18.63 -14.31
C GLY A 10 -9.90 -17.40 -13.48
N LYS A 11 -9.46 -16.32 -14.14
CA LYS A 11 -9.15 -15.03 -13.51
C LYS A 11 -10.38 -14.39 -12.85
N LYS A 12 -11.55 -14.43 -13.50
CA LYS A 12 -12.84 -13.96 -12.93
C LYS A 12 -13.23 -14.71 -11.65
N GLN A 13 -13.12 -16.03 -11.66
CA GLN A 13 -13.45 -16.86 -10.51
C GLN A 13 -12.47 -16.60 -9.35
N LEU A 14 -11.18 -16.43 -9.63
CA LEU A 14 -10.16 -16.11 -8.63
C LEU A 14 -10.39 -14.76 -7.95
N VAL A 15 -10.73 -13.70 -8.71
CA VAL A 15 -11.03 -12.38 -8.16
C VAL A 15 -12.29 -12.42 -7.31
N ARG A 16 -13.36 -13.05 -7.82
CA ARG A 16 -14.63 -13.18 -7.09
C ARG A 16 -14.47 -14.00 -5.81
N THR A 17 -13.68 -15.06 -5.85
CA THR A 17 -13.43 -15.91 -4.68
C THR A 17 -12.52 -15.19 -3.69
N GLY A 18 -11.42 -14.57 -4.13
CA GLY A 18 -10.53 -13.77 -3.29
C GLY A 18 -11.24 -12.61 -2.61
N LEU A 19 -12.14 -11.92 -3.31
CA LEU A 19 -12.93 -10.83 -2.76
C LEU A 19 -13.98 -11.32 -1.74
N HIS A 20 -14.61 -12.48 -1.96
CA HIS A 20 -15.51 -13.09 -0.98
C HIS A 20 -14.74 -13.48 0.29
N LEU A 21 -13.55 -14.06 0.11
CA LEU A 21 -12.68 -14.50 1.20
C LEU A 21 -12.07 -13.34 2.00
N VAL A 22 -11.81 -12.19 1.36
CA VAL A 22 -11.39 -10.96 2.05
C VAL A 22 -12.52 -10.41 2.94
N VAL A 23 -13.77 -10.52 2.49
CA VAL A 23 -14.94 -9.99 3.19
C VAL A 23 -15.43 -10.93 4.30
N ASP A 24 -15.21 -12.24 4.16
CA ASP A 24 -15.61 -13.25 5.15
C ASP A 24 -14.64 -13.36 6.36
N GLY A 25 -13.58 -12.55 6.41
CA GLY A 25 -12.78 -12.32 7.63
C GLY A 25 -11.83 -13.45 8.06
N ASN A 26 -11.55 -14.44 7.20
CA ASN A 26 -10.63 -15.53 7.53
C ASN A 26 -9.15 -15.18 7.23
N LEU A 27 -8.36 -15.09 8.30
CA LEU A 27 -6.98 -14.58 8.34
C LEU A 27 -5.98 -15.29 7.40
N ILE A 28 -6.16 -16.61 7.19
CA ILE A 28 -5.28 -17.45 6.36
C ILE A 28 -5.51 -17.21 4.86
N VAL A 29 -6.67 -16.67 4.50
CA VAL A 29 -7.09 -16.49 3.11
C VAL A 29 -6.80 -15.08 2.58
N LEU A 30 -6.65 -14.11 3.49
CA LEU A 30 -6.29 -12.72 3.17
C LEU A 30 -4.92 -12.61 2.48
N THR A 31 -3.91 -13.35 2.93
CA THR A 31 -2.55 -13.27 2.39
C THR A 31 -2.48 -13.70 0.93
N GLY A 32 -3.08 -14.84 0.58
CA GLY A 32 -3.19 -15.30 -0.80
C GLY A 32 -4.07 -14.40 -1.67
N SER A 33 -5.15 -13.86 -1.10
CA SER A 33 -6.08 -12.96 -1.82
C SER A 33 -5.44 -11.61 -2.16
N PHE A 34 -4.66 -11.05 -1.23
CA PHE A 34 -3.89 -9.83 -1.44
C PHE A 34 -2.85 -10.00 -2.54
N SER A 35 -2.07 -11.09 -2.51
CA SER A 35 -1.13 -11.41 -3.59
C SER A 35 -1.83 -11.61 -4.94
N ILE A 36 -2.94 -12.36 -5.00
CA ILE A 36 -3.65 -12.61 -6.27
C ILE A 36 -4.28 -11.32 -6.84
N LEU A 37 -4.81 -10.44 -6.01
CA LEU A 37 -5.42 -9.18 -6.46
C LEU A 37 -4.37 -8.16 -6.90
N SER A 38 -3.22 -8.11 -6.24
CA SER A 38 -2.11 -7.25 -6.62
C SER A 38 -1.35 -7.77 -7.85
N TYR A 39 -1.18 -9.10 -8.01
CA TYR A 39 -0.61 -9.69 -9.23
C TYR A 39 -1.61 -9.81 -10.38
N CYS A 40 -2.91 -9.64 -10.13
CA CYS A 40 -3.85 -9.44 -11.22
C CYS A 40 -3.51 -8.09 -11.84
N ASP A 41 -2.84 -8.17 -13.00
CA ASP A 41 -2.69 -7.04 -13.89
C ASP A 41 -4.09 -6.42 -14.07
N PHE A 42 -4.18 -5.09 -14.00
CA PHE A 42 -5.44 -4.34 -14.20
C PHE A 42 -5.83 -4.36 -15.69
N GLY A 43 -5.81 -5.55 -16.29
CA GLY A 43 -6.52 -5.81 -17.53
C GLY A 43 -8.01 -5.65 -17.31
N GLN A 44 -8.72 -5.43 -18.42
CA GLN A 44 -10.14 -5.09 -18.53
C GLN A 44 -11.10 -5.95 -17.68
N VAL A 45 -10.67 -7.15 -17.25
CA VAL A 45 -11.45 -8.13 -16.49
C VAL A 45 -11.38 -7.92 -14.97
N CYS A 46 -10.22 -7.52 -14.43
CA CYS A 46 -10.05 -7.29 -12.98
C CYS A 46 -10.72 -5.97 -12.54
N ALA A 47 -10.70 -4.95 -13.41
CA ALA A 47 -11.36 -3.66 -13.17
C ALA A 47 -12.89 -3.78 -12.98
N VAL A 48 -13.59 -4.57 -13.80
CA VAL A 48 -15.07 -4.66 -13.74
C VAL A 48 -15.59 -5.27 -12.43
N HIS A 49 -14.80 -6.12 -11.77
CA HIS A 49 -15.21 -6.82 -10.56
C HIS A 49 -14.62 -6.26 -9.28
N LEU A 50 -13.40 -5.71 -9.32
CA LEU A 50 -12.76 -5.11 -8.16
C LEU A 50 -13.26 -3.68 -7.92
N HIS A 51 -13.43 -2.88 -8.97
CA HIS A 51 -13.80 -1.46 -8.87
C HIS A 51 -15.07 -1.20 -8.03
N PRO A 52 -16.19 -1.95 -8.20
CA PRO A 52 -17.41 -1.71 -7.40
C PRO A 52 -17.26 -2.01 -5.90
N ARG A 53 -16.25 -2.80 -5.52
CA ARG A 53 -16.00 -3.25 -4.13
C ARG A 53 -14.65 -2.79 -3.60
N LEU A 54 -13.96 -1.94 -4.35
CA LEU A 54 -12.69 -1.36 -3.97
C LEU A 54 -12.77 -0.63 -2.62
N PRO A 55 -13.81 0.19 -2.31
CA PRO A 55 -13.90 0.84 -1.01
C PRO A 55 -13.99 -0.15 0.16
N GLU A 56 -14.75 -1.23 0.01
CA GLU A 56 -14.91 -2.28 1.03
C GLU A 56 -13.58 -3.02 1.26
N PHE A 57 -12.90 -3.37 0.19
CA PHE A 57 -11.59 -4.00 0.26
C PHE A 57 -10.55 -3.11 0.97
N LEU A 58 -10.49 -1.83 0.59
CA LEU A 58 -9.54 -0.88 1.16
C LEU A 58 -9.80 -0.65 2.66
N ASP A 59 -11.07 -0.58 3.08
CA ASP A 59 -11.45 -0.49 4.48
C ASP A 59 -11.00 -1.73 5.28
N VAL A 60 -11.24 -2.93 4.75
CA VAL A 60 -10.78 -4.18 5.38
C VAL A 60 -9.26 -4.24 5.47
N ALA A 61 -8.55 -3.89 4.40
CA ALA A 61 -7.09 -3.88 4.36
C ALA A 61 -6.51 -2.87 5.37
N ALA A 62 -7.06 -1.65 5.42
CA ALA A 62 -6.62 -0.63 6.37
C ALA A 62 -6.83 -1.07 7.83
N LYS A 63 -7.93 -1.78 8.12
CA LYS A 63 -8.17 -2.36 9.46
C LYS A 63 -7.12 -3.38 9.89
N GLN A 64 -6.50 -4.10 8.95
CA GLN A 64 -5.42 -5.05 9.26
C GLN A 64 -4.11 -4.36 9.68
N LEU A 65 -3.96 -3.06 9.38
CA LEU A 65 -2.80 -2.26 9.79
C LEU A 65 -2.92 -1.70 11.21
N ASN A 66 -4.05 -1.93 11.90
CA ASN A 66 -4.28 -1.41 13.24
C ASN A 66 -3.26 -1.99 14.24
N THR A 67 -2.58 -1.09 14.95
CA THR A 67 -1.39 -1.34 15.77
C THR A 67 -1.66 -2.18 17.02
N THR A 68 -2.91 -2.22 17.50
CA THR A 68 -3.26 -2.88 18.79
C THR A 68 -2.98 -4.39 18.84
N LYS A 69 -2.93 -5.09 17.70
CA LYS A 69 -2.58 -6.53 17.61
C LYS A 69 -1.45 -6.83 16.63
N LEU A 70 -0.71 -5.80 16.22
CA LEU A 70 0.24 -5.89 15.11
C LEU A 70 1.31 -6.97 15.33
N LYS A 71 1.79 -7.16 16.56
CA LYS A 71 2.81 -8.17 16.90
C LYS A 71 2.31 -9.61 16.72
N GLU A 72 1.00 -9.85 16.82
CA GLU A 72 0.38 -11.17 16.61
C GLU A 72 0.02 -11.41 15.14
N THR A 73 -0.23 -10.34 14.37
CA THR A 73 -0.73 -10.40 12.99
C THR A 73 0.24 -9.83 11.95
N VAL A 74 1.54 -9.73 12.27
CA VAL A 74 2.57 -9.08 11.43
C VAL A 74 2.50 -9.48 9.95
N SER A 75 2.39 -10.78 9.66
CA SER A 75 2.34 -11.28 8.29
C SER A 75 1.12 -10.78 7.51
N VAL A 76 -0.03 -10.67 8.18
CA VAL A 76 -1.29 -10.22 7.57
C VAL A 76 -1.22 -8.71 7.33
N ALA A 77 -0.74 -7.96 8.32
CA ALA A 77 -0.53 -6.53 8.20
C ALA A 77 0.47 -6.20 7.07
N ASN A 78 1.54 -6.98 6.94
CA ASN A 78 2.53 -6.82 5.87
C ASN A 78 1.89 -6.98 4.48
N ASN A 79 1.09 -8.03 4.29
CA ASN A 79 0.42 -8.28 3.02
C ASN A 79 -0.67 -7.23 2.71
N ALA A 80 -1.41 -6.79 3.72
CA ALA A 80 -2.38 -5.70 3.57
C ALA A 80 -1.68 -4.39 3.19
N CYS A 81 -0.54 -4.08 3.83
CA CYS A 81 0.27 -2.90 3.55
C CYS A 81 0.75 -2.88 2.10
N TRP A 82 1.33 -4.00 1.65
CA TRP A 82 1.81 -4.14 0.28
C TRP A 82 0.66 -4.06 -0.74
N ALA A 83 -0.48 -4.70 -0.48
CA ALA A 83 -1.65 -4.64 -1.36
C ALA A 83 -2.22 -3.23 -1.51
N ILE A 84 -2.28 -2.46 -0.42
CA ILE A 84 -2.69 -1.05 -0.48
C ILE A 84 -1.73 -0.24 -1.37
N GLY A 85 -0.42 -0.46 -1.24
CA GLY A 85 0.59 0.21 -2.07
C GLY A 85 0.45 -0.10 -3.55
N GLU A 86 0.31 -1.38 -3.90
CA GLU A 86 0.07 -1.83 -5.27
C GLU A 86 -1.22 -1.25 -5.85
N LEU A 87 -2.31 -1.25 -5.07
CA LEU A 87 -3.58 -0.67 -5.51
C LEU A 87 -3.48 0.83 -5.71
N ALA A 88 -2.78 1.56 -4.84
CA ALA A 88 -2.63 3.01 -4.96
C ALA A 88 -2.08 3.41 -6.35
N VAL A 89 -1.07 2.69 -6.85
CA VAL A 89 -0.49 2.95 -8.18
C VAL A 89 -1.48 2.65 -9.32
N LYS A 90 -2.40 1.69 -9.12
CA LYS A 90 -3.36 1.22 -10.14
C LYS A 90 -4.65 2.03 -10.20
N VAL A 91 -5.20 2.41 -9.03
CA VAL A 91 -6.50 3.10 -8.92
C VAL A 91 -6.35 4.61 -8.75
N HIS A 92 -5.13 5.09 -8.54
CA HIS A 92 -4.81 6.49 -8.32
C HIS A 92 -5.73 7.15 -7.28
N GLN A 93 -6.43 8.23 -7.66
CA GLN A 93 -7.21 9.06 -6.72
C GLN A 93 -8.33 8.32 -5.99
N GLU A 94 -8.75 7.15 -6.47
CA GLU A 94 -9.76 6.33 -5.80
C GLU A 94 -9.29 5.77 -4.45
N ILE A 95 -7.97 5.77 -4.17
CA ILE A 95 -7.40 5.38 -2.88
C ILE A 95 -7.66 6.43 -1.78
N SER A 96 -8.00 7.67 -2.16
CA SER A 96 -8.13 8.84 -1.28
C SER A 96 -8.90 8.58 0.03
N PRO A 97 -10.05 7.86 0.05
CA PRO A 97 -10.83 7.66 1.27
C PRO A 97 -10.09 6.95 2.42
N VAL A 98 -9.07 6.14 2.12
CA VAL A 98 -8.33 5.39 3.15
C VAL A 98 -6.94 5.96 3.45
N VAL A 99 -6.45 6.93 2.68
CA VAL A 99 -5.08 7.46 2.79
C VAL A 99 -4.77 7.91 4.21
N MET A 100 -5.65 8.69 4.83
CA MET A 100 -5.43 9.21 6.18
C MET A 100 -5.36 8.10 7.24
N THR A 101 -6.26 7.11 7.13
CA THR A 101 -6.26 5.93 8.01
C THR A 101 -4.96 5.17 7.87
N VAL A 102 -4.53 4.91 6.64
CA VAL A 102 -3.29 4.17 6.37
C VAL A 102 -2.07 4.93 6.88
N ILE A 103 -1.95 6.24 6.63
CA ILE A 103 -0.85 7.07 7.17
C ILE A 103 -0.82 6.98 8.70
N SER A 104 -1.97 7.08 9.37
CA SER A 104 -2.05 6.99 10.83
C SER A 104 -1.55 5.66 11.39
N CYS A 105 -1.55 4.58 10.58
CA CYS A 105 -0.99 3.29 10.94
C CYS A 105 0.49 3.14 10.54
N LEU A 106 0.86 3.58 9.33
CA LEU A 106 2.22 3.40 8.79
C LEU A 106 3.26 4.27 9.51
N VAL A 107 2.90 5.49 9.90
CA VAL A 107 3.86 6.39 10.59
C VAL A 107 4.36 5.79 11.90
N PRO A 108 3.50 5.30 12.82
CA PRO A 108 3.96 4.59 14.01
C PRO A 108 4.80 3.33 13.71
N ILE A 109 4.47 2.58 12.65
CA ILE A 109 5.23 1.39 12.24
C ILE A 109 6.66 1.77 11.86
N LEU A 110 6.84 2.85 11.10
CA LEU A 110 8.16 3.34 10.70
C LEU A 110 8.94 3.92 11.88
N GLN A 111 8.26 4.61 12.81
CA GLN A 111 8.90 5.20 13.99
C GLN A 111 9.39 4.16 15.01
N HIS A 112 8.73 3.00 15.10
CA HIS A 112 9.07 1.91 16.03
C HIS A 112 9.69 0.71 15.30
N SER A 113 10.52 0.97 14.29
CA SER A 113 11.09 -0.05 13.41
C SER A 113 11.93 -1.11 14.14
N GLU A 114 12.54 -0.78 15.27
CA GLU A 114 13.42 -1.70 16.01
C GLU A 114 12.68 -2.93 16.58
N GLU A 115 11.37 -2.81 16.83
CA GLU A 115 10.55 -3.87 17.42
C GLU A 115 9.79 -4.71 16.39
N LEU A 116 9.94 -4.40 15.10
CA LEU A 116 9.11 -4.92 14.03
C LEU A 116 9.92 -5.68 12.96
N ASN A 117 9.21 -6.47 12.17
CA ASN A 117 9.81 -7.25 11.08
C ASN A 117 10.32 -6.32 9.96
N LYS A 118 11.53 -6.59 9.44
CA LYS A 118 12.16 -5.83 8.36
C LYS A 118 11.25 -5.68 7.12
N SER A 119 10.61 -6.76 6.67
CA SER A 119 9.73 -6.72 5.49
C SER A 119 8.52 -5.80 5.70
N LEU A 120 7.95 -5.75 6.91
CA LEU A 120 6.86 -4.82 7.22
C LEU A 120 7.31 -3.36 7.14
N ILE A 121 8.51 -3.06 7.62
CA ILE A 121 9.08 -1.71 7.58
C ILE A 121 9.33 -1.29 6.13
N GLU A 122 9.93 -2.18 5.33
CA GLU A 122 10.21 -1.93 3.91
C GLU A 122 8.92 -1.67 3.12
N ASN A 123 7.93 -2.56 3.26
CA ASN A 123 6.63 -2.39 2.61
C ASN A 123 5.89 -1.14 3.09
N SER A 124 5.99 -0.80 4.37
CA SER A 124 5.40 0.44 4.91
C SER A 124 6.01 1.69 4.30
N ALA A 125 7.33 1.71 4.12
CA ALA A 125 8.03 2.83 3.49
C ALA A 125 7.65 2.96 2.01
N ILE A 126 7.63 1.86 1.27
CA ILE A 126 7.25 1.83 -0.15
C ILE A 126 5.79 2.27 -0.33
N THR A 127 4.86 1.69 0.46
CA THR A 127 3.43 2.04 0.40
C THR A 127 3.20 3.51 0.72
N LEU A 128 3.85 4.05 1.76
CA LEU A 128 3.75 5.47 2.07
C LEU A 128 4.24 6.36 0.92
N GLY A 129 5.34 5.98 0.27
CA GLY A 129 5.85 6.66 -0.92
C GLY A 129 4.89 6.60 -2.12
N ARG A 130 4.25 5.46 -2.37
CA ARG A 130 3.23 5.33 -3.43
C ARG A 130 1.97 6.15 -3.14
N LEU A 131 1.51 6.18 -1.89
CA LEU A 131 0.41 7.06 -1.49
C LEU A 131 0.77 8.54 -1.66
N ALA A 132 1.99 8.92 -1.32
CA ALA A 132 2.54 10.25 -1.54
C ALA A 132 2.61 10.64 -3.03
N TRP A 133 2.86 9.67 -3.92
CA TRP A 133 2.86 9.92 -5.36
C TRP A 133 1.46 10.20 -5.90
N VAL A 134 0.47 9.45 -5.40
CA VAL A 134 -0.90 9.48 -5.92
C VAL A 134 -1.73 10.60 -5.30
N CYS A 135 -1.63 10.81 -3.99
CA CYS A 135 -2.37 11.82 -3.23
C CYS A 135 -1.41 12.76 -2.44
N PRO A 136 -0.51 13.50 -3.12
CA PRO A 136 0.51 14.32 -2.45
C PRO A 136 -0.10 15.38 -1.52
N GLU A 137 -1.25 15.94 -1.89
CA GLU A 137 -1.98 16.94 -1.07
C GLU A 137 -2.41 16.39 0.30
N LEU A 138 -2.68 15.08 0.40
CA LEU A 138 -3.07 14.44 1.65
C LEU A 138 -1.85 14.01 2.47
N VAL A 139 -0.75 13.61 1.83
CA VAL A 139 0.42 13.07 2.55
C VAL A 139 1.40 14.16 2.96
N SER A 140 1.61 15.16 2.10
CA SER A 140 2.63 16.20 2.29
C SER A 140 2.49 17.05 3.57
N PRO A 141 1.29 17.33 4.13
CA PRO A 141 1.17 18.03 5.41
C PRO A 141 1.76 17.24 6.58
N HIS A 142 1.93 15.92 6.44
CA HIS A 142 2.42 15.03 7.49
C HIS A 142 3.90 14.67 7.35
N MET A 143 4.58 15.16 6.32
CA MET A 143 5.93 14.72 5.96
C MET A 143 6.95 14.89 7.10
N GLU A 144 6.86 15.99 7.86
CA GLU A 144 7.77 16.27 8.98
C GLU A 144 7.68 15.22 10.10
N HIS A 145 6.55 14.51 10.23
CA HIS A 145 6.37 13.51 11.26
C HIS A 145 7.06 12.17 10.96
N PHE A 146 7.30 11.86 9.69
CA PHE A 146 7.78 10.54 9.29
C PHE A 146 9.05 10.57 8.42
N MET A 147 9.45 11.72 7.88
CA MET A 147 10.53 11.77 6.87
C MET A 147 11.81 11.11 7.36
N GLN A 148 12.23 11.36 8.61
CA GLN A 148 13.44 10.76 9.17
C GLN A 148 13.38 9.24 9.15
N SER A 149 12.35 8.65 9.77
CA SER A 149 12.17 7.19 9.83
C SER A 149 12.00 6.57 8.43
N TRP A 150 11.33 7.28 7.53
CA TRP A 150 11.11 6.85 6.15
C TRP A 150 12.40 6.82 5.34
N CYS A 151 13.23 7.86 5.41
CA CYS A 151 14.55 7.90 4.77
C CYS A 151 15.46 6.78 5.30
N ILE A 152 15.49 6.56 6.62
CA ILE A 152 16.23 5.46 7.24
C ILE A 152 15.76 4.12 6.68
N ALA A 153 14.44 3.87 6.66
CA ALA A 153 13.87 2.63 6.13
C ALA A 153 14.26 2.41 4.65
N LEU A 154 14.04 3.41 3.80
CA LEU A 154 14.37 3.34 2.36
C LEU A 154 15.86 3.16 2.07
N SER A 155 16.75 3.68 2.92
CA SER A 155 18.20 3.50 2.75
C SER A 155 18.64 2.04 2.79
N THR A 156 17.83 1.18 3.43
CA THR A 156 18.09 -0.25 3.57
C THR A 156 17.48 -1.11 2.46
N ILE A 157 16.62 -0.51 1.61
CA ILE A 157 15.94 -1.17 0.49
C ILE A 157 16.82 -1.11 -0.76
N ARG A 158 16.81 -2.18 -1.56
CA ARG A 158 17.55 -2.26 -2.82
C ARG A 158 16.98 -1.30 -3.86
N ASP A 159 17.80 -0.92 -4.83
CA ASP A 159 17.37 -0.08 -5.93
C ASP A 159 16.56 -0.91 -6.93
N ASP A 160 15.24 -0.75 -6.89
CA ASP A 160 14.27 -1.39 -7.78
C ASP A 160 13.12 -0.41 -8.12
N ILE A 161 12.12 -0.91 -8.85
CA ILE A 161 10.96 -0.13 -9.29
C ILE A 161 10.14 0.36 -8.09
N GLU A 162 10.05 -0.44 -7.02
CA GLU A 162 9.26 -0.08 -5.84
C GLU A 162 9.89 1.09 -5.07
N LYS A 163 11.22 1.09 -4.96
CA LYS A 163 11.97 2.22 -4.42
C LYS A 163 11.88 3.45 -5.32
N GLU A 164 11.92 3.29 -6.64
CA GLU A 164 11.70 4.40 -7.58
C GLU A 164 10.31 5.04 -7.40
N ASP A 165 9.26 4.24 -7.28
CA ASP A 165 7.90 4.72 -7.01
C ASP A 165 7.86 5.54 -5.71
N ALA A 166 8.55 5.07 -4.66
CA ALA A 166 8.62 5.77 -3.40
C ALA A 166 9.30 7.15 -3.53
N PHE A 167 10.38 7.26 -4.30
CA PHE A 167 11.05 8.53 -4.59
C PHE A 167 10.22 9.46 -5.50
N ARG A 168 9.42 8.93 -6.42
CA ARG A 168 8.44 9.73 -7.18
C ARG A 168 7.43 10.38 -6.23
N GLY A 169 7.03 9.66 -5.19
CA GLY A 169 6.20 10.18 -4.10
C GLY A 169 6.85 11.31 -3.33
N LEU A 170 8.12 11.17 -2.96
CA LEU A 170 8.88 12.25 -2.33
C LEU A 170 8.90 13.52 -3.19
N CYS A 171 9.19 13.36 -4.49
CA CYS A 171 9.18 14.48 -5.43
C CYS A 171 7.80 15.13 -5.54
N ALA A 172 6.72 14.35 -5.50
CA ALA A 172 5.36 14.85 -5.54
C ALA A 172 5.01 15.64 -4.26
N MET A 173 5.36 15.12 -3.09
CA MET A 173 5.19 15.83 -1.82
C MET A 173 5.98 17.13 -1.76
N ALA A 174 7.24 17.13 -2.23
CA ALA A 174 8.06 18.32 -2.23
C ALA A 174 7.50 19.42 -3.15
N ARG A 175 6.82 19.04 -4.24
CA ARG A 175 6.10 20.00 -5.10
C ARG A 175 4.83 20.54 -4.43
N ALA A 176 4.09 19.70 -3.70
CA ALA A 176 2.86 20.10 -3.01
C ALA A 176 3.13 20.92 -1.73
N ASN A 177 4.18 20.59 -0.98
CA ASN A 177 4.60 21.26 0.24
C ASN A 177 6.11 21.56 0.24
N PRO A 178 6.57 22.59 -0.50
CA PRO A 178 7.99 22.95 -0.56
C PRO A 178 8.56 23.35 0.81
N SER A 179 7.75 23.99 1.66
CA SER A 179 8.18 24.41 3.01
C SER A 179 8.46 23.22 3.91
N GLY A 180 7.58 22.23 3.96
CA GLY A 180 7.81 21.00 4.73
C GLY A 180 8.99 20.17 4.20
N ALA A 181 9.19 20.19 2.87
CA ALA A 181 10.34 19.54 2.25
C ALA A 181 11.66 20.18 2.65
N LEU A 182 11.68 21.52 2.75
CA LEU A 182 12.86 22.25 3.22
C LEU A 182 13.16 21.94 4.70
N SER A 183 12.14 21.91 5.57
CA SER A 183 12.31 21.52 6.97
C SER A 183 12.85 20.09 7.12
N SER A 184 12.44 19.20 6.22
CA SER A 184 12.80 17.78 6.26
C SER A 184 14.07 17.43 5.48
N LEU A 185 14.70 18.42 4.83
CA LEU A 185 15.84 18.23 3.94
C LEU A 185 17.05 17.59 4.63
N VAL A 186 17.22 17.88 5.91
CA VAL A 186 18.30 17.32 6.75
C VAL A 186 18.29 15.80 6.81
N PHE A 187 17.13 15.16 6.59
CA PHE A 187 16.99 13.70 6.63
C PHE A 187 17.19 13.03 5.26
N MET A 188 17.21 13.83 4.18
CA MET A 188 17.34 13.35 2.80
C MET A 188 18.80 13.32 2.31
N CYS A 189 19.75 13.74 3.15
CA CYS A 189 21.20 13.77 2.88
C CYS A 189 21.92 12.67 3.66
#